data_AF-A0A8S1J8U0-F1
#
_entry.id   AF-A0A8S1J8U0-F1
#
_cell.length_a   1.000
_cell.length_b   1.000
_cell.length_c   1.000
_cell.angle_alpha   90.00
_cell.angle_beta   90.00
_cell.angle_gamma   90.00
#
_symmetry.space_group_name_H-M   'P 1'
#
loop_
_entity.id
_entity.type
_entity.pdbx_description
1 polymer ?
#
loop_
_entity_poly.entity_id
_entity_poly.type
_entity_poly.pdbx_seq_one_letter_code
_entity_poly.pdbx_strand_id
1 'polypeptide(L)'
;MLTGHDQVVSGLDWAPTCGLLASCSHDGGCFVWRKDPGGGEWTPLLVVTRLNRAALCLKWSPSEGKFALGTGARTACVCHYEADNDWWVAKKIKQHESSVTSVAWHPSSAILATTSTDRRCRLFNALIQGVEGDSGHCEAAESTLFGDLLMTIECKWWPHAVAFSPRGARLAVATHGSTIVIVDGLDAQEPNGLANKDILEVKLRGLPLRSLSFLSESVLVGGGFDGEPVVLAMTAQSSQSEWTVAQGDSP
;
A
#
# COMPACT_ATOMS: atom_id res chain seq x y z
N MET A 1 9.37 18.63 -17.76
CA MET A 1 9.03 18.73 -16.32
C MET A 1 7.52 18.61 -16.22
N LEU A 2 6.99 17.78 -15.33
CA LEU A 2 5.53 17.62 -15.13
C LEU A 2 5.07 18.75 -14.20
N THR A 3 4.40 19.76 -14.75
CA THR A 3 3.92 20.94 -14.00
C THR A 3 2.42 20.85 -13.78
N GLY A 4 1.98 20.99 -12.54
CA GLY A 4 0.55 20.95 -12.19
C GLY A 4 0.25 20.99 -10.69
N HIS A 5 1.19 20.55 -9.86
CA HIS A 5 1.10 20.68 -8.40
C HIS A 5 1.67 22.03 -7.92
N ASP A 6 0.99 22.62 -6.93
CA ASP A 6 1.34 23.91 -6.33
C ASP A 6 2.14 23.75 -5.02
N GLN A 7 2.35 22.51 -4.59
CA GLN A 7 3.06 22.13 -3.38
C GLN A 7 3.95 20.91 -3.64
N VAL A 8 4.66 20.48 -2.59
CA VAL A 8 5.52 19.29 -2.63
C VAL A 8 4.73 18.06 -3.07
N VAL A 9 5.23 17.41 -4.13
CA VAL A 9 4.76 16.09 -4.56
C VAL A 9 5.23 15.06 -3.52
N SER A 10 4.29 14.41 -2.88
CA SER A 10 4.52 13.48 -1.76
C SER A 10 4.48 12.01 -2.19
N GLY A 11 3.83 11.71 -3.31
CA GLY A 11 3.72 10.35 -3.83
C GLY A 11 3.72 10.33 -5.35
N LEU A 12 4.36 9.31 -5.91
CA LEU A 12 4.44 9.06 -7.34
C LEU A 12 4.52 7.56 -7.57
N ASP A 13 3.75 7.06 -8.52
CA ASP A 13 3.77 5.65 -8.89
C ASP A 13 3.41 5.48 -10.37
N TRP A 14 4.01 4.49 -11.01
CA TRP A 14 3.91 4.25 -12.44
C TRP A 14 3.15 2.94 -12.68
N ALA A 15 2.18 2.97 -13.59
CA ALA A 15 1.44 1.83 -14.08
C ALA A 15 2.00 1.43 -15.47
N PRO A 16 2.91 0.44 -15.53
CA PRO A 16 3.73 0.18 -16.71
C PRO A 16 2.95 -0.37 -17.89
N THR A 17 1.89 -1.15 -17.65
CA THR A 17 1.11 -1.80 -18.70
C THR A 17 0.21 -0.80 -19.42
N CYS A 18 -0.46 0.08 -18.68
CA CYS A 18 -1.30 1.14 -19.25
C CYS A 18 -0.53 2.42 -19.62
N GLY A 19 0.74 2.53 -19.22
CA GLY A 19 1.60 3.68 -19.53
C GLY A 19 1.16 4.97 -18.81
N LEU A 20 0.53 4.84 -17.64
CA LEU A 20 0.06 5.95 -16.84
C LEU A 20 0.99 6.20 -15.66
N LEU A 21 1.23 7.47 -15.36
CA LEU A 21 1.91 7.89 -14.14
C LEU A 21 0.88 8.55 -13.23
N ALA A 22 0.93 8.33 -11.92
CA ALA A 22 0.09 9.07 -10.99
C ALA A 22 0.96 9.81 -9.99
N SER A 23 0.55 11.03 -9.63
CA SER A 23 1.20 11.86 -8.62
C SER A 23 0.19 12.44 -7.64
N CYS A 24 0.59 12.58 -6.38
CA CYS A 24 -0.17 13.26 -5.36
C CYS A 24 0.70 14.25 -4.57
N SER A 25 0.06 15.26 -3.99
CA SER A 25 0.76 16.41 -3.41
C SER A 25 0.11 16.90 -2.12
N HIS A 26 0.89 17.69 -1.39
CA HIS A 26 0.43 18.42 -0.21
C HIS A 26 -0.62 19.50 -0.51
N ASP A 27 -0.80 19.89 -1.77
CA ASP A 27 -1.90 20.75 -2.23
C ASP A 27 -3.28 20.06 -2.16
N GLY A 28 -3.31 18.73 -1.90
CA GLY A 28 -4.52 17.92 -1.87
C GLY A 28 -4.99 17.43 -3.25
N GLY A 29 -4.31 17.87 -4.31
CA GLY A 29 -4.50 17.44 -5.68
C GLY A 29 -3.84 16.09 -5.97
N CYS A 30 -4.36 15.46 -7.02
CA CYS A 30 -3.82 14.24 -7.59
C CYS A 30 -4.01 14.29 -9.10
N PHE A 31 -2.98 13.92 -9.84
CA PHE A 31 -3.01 13.86 -11.30
C PHE A 31 -2.67 12.45 -11.76
N VAL A 32 -3.34 12.01 -12.82
CA VAL A 32 -2.90 10.91 -13.68
C VAL A 32 -2.33 11.51 -14.94
N TRP A 33 -1.11 11.15 -15.29
CA TRP A 33 -0.41 11.64 -16.46
C TRP A 33 -0.43 10.57 -17.52
N ARG A 34 -0.80 10.97 -18.74
CA ARG A 34 -0.73 10.13 -19.93
C ARG A 34 0.33 10.72 -20.86
N LYS A 35 1.17 9.85 -21.42
CA LYS A 35 2.13 10.27 -22.45
C LYS A 35 1.47 10.16 -23.82
N ASP A 36 1.67 11.17 -24.67
CA ASP A 36 1.18 11.09 -26.05
C ASP A 36 1.84 9.92 -26.81
N PRO A 37 1.09 9.16 -27.63
CA PRO A 37 1.60 7.99 -28.35
C PRO A 37 2.81 8.27 -29.25
N GLY A 38 2.95 9.51 -29.73
CA GLY A 38 4.10 9.96 -30.53
C GLY A 38 5.39 10.18 -29.73
N GLY A 39 5.42 9.83 -28.43
CA GLY A 39 6.56 10.07 -27.55
C GLY A 39 6.70 11.51 -27.08
N GLY A 40 5.64 12.32 -27.26
CA GLY A 40 5.58 13.74 -26.97
C GLY A 40 5.41 14.09 -25.49
N GLU A 41 4.64 15.15 -25.23
CA GLU A 41 4.43 15.71 -23.89
C GLU A 41 3.55 14.80 -23.02
N TRP A 42 3.63 15.03 -21.71
CA TRP A 42 2.77 14.39 -20.73
C TRP A 42 1.59 15.30 -20.45
N THR A 43 0.38 14.76 -20.57
CA THR A 43 -0.86 15.49 -20.30
C THR A 43 -1.41 15.11 -18.92
N PRO A 44 -1.66 16.10 -18.04
CA PRO A 44 -2.29 15.84 -16.75
C PRO A 44 -3.80 15.64 -16.90
N LEU A 45 -4.31 14.58 -16.28
CA LEU A 45 -5.72 14.31 -16.04
C LEU A 45 -6.00 14.49 -14.56
N LEU A 46 -6.88 15.44 -14.21
CA LEU A 46 -7.21 15.72 -12.82
C LEU A 46 -8.03 14.57 -12.22
N VAL A 47 -7.67 14.15 -11.01
CA VAL A 47 -8.41 13.16 -10.22
C VAL A 47 -9.28 13.89 -9.22
N VAL A 48 -10.60 13.68 -9.28
CA VAL A 48 -11.53 14.37 -8.39
C VAL A 48 -11.63 13.65 -7.04
N THR A 49 -10.65 13.93 -6.18
CA THR A 49 -10.53 13.33 -4.85
C THR A 49 -11.39 14.05 -3.79
N ARG A 50 -11.67 15.34 -4.00
CA ARG A 50 -12.32 16.24 -3.04
C ARG A 50 -11.64 16.20 -1.65
N LEU A 51 -10.30 16.24 -1.64
CA LEU A 51 -9.52 16.29 -0.40
C LEU A 51 -9.43 17.73 0.13
N ASN A 52 -9.35 17.85 1.44
CA ASN A 52 -9.22 19.14 2.16
C ASN A 52 -7.91 19.21 2.99
N ARG A 53 -7.03 18.22 2.81
CA ARG A 53 -5.71 18.08 3.41
C ARG A 53 -4.78 17.42 2.39
N ALA A 54 -3.48 17.49 2.68
CA ALA A 54 -2.43 16.85 1.91
C ALA A 54 -2.74 15.37 1.60
N ALA A 55 -2.54 14.98 0.34
CA ALA A 55 -2.24 13.60 0.01
C ALA A 55 -0.79 13.32 0.46
N LEU A 56 -0.51 12.13 0.97
CA LEU A 56 0.76 11.79 1.62
C LEU A 56 1.51 10.66 0.92
N CYS A 57 0.77 9.73 0.30
CA CYS A 57 1.34 8.61 -0.45
C CYS A 57 0.37 8.14 -1.53
N LEU A 58 0.90 7.42 -2.53
CA LEU A 58 0.15 6.91 -3.68
C LEU A 58 0.72 5.55 -4.09
N LYS A 59 -0.16 4.58 -4.41
CA LYS A 59 0.22 3.32 -5.05
C LYS A 59 -0.84 2.79 -6.03
N TRP A 60 -0.43 2.43 -7.23
CA TRP A 60 -1.25 1.69 -8.19
C TRP A 60 -1.54 0.27 -7.69
N SER A 61 -2.72 -0.24 -8.02
CA SER A 61 -3.00 -1.66 -7.86
C SER A 61 -2.21 -2.48 -8.88
N PRO A 62 -1.87 -3.74 -8.57
CA PRO A 62 -1.22 -4.66 -9.51
C PRO A 62 -1.99 -4.82 -10.83
N SER A 63 -3.33 -4.74 -10.80
CA SER A 63 -4.19 -4.76 -11.98
C SER A 63 -4.15 -3.47 -12.82
N GLU A 64 -3.54 -2.40 -12.33
CA GLU A 64 -3.46 -1.06 -12.94
C GLU A 64 -4.81 -0.38 -13.25
N GLY A 65 -5.95 -0.98 -12.89
CA GLY A 65 -7.28 -0.39 -13.06
C GLY A 65 -7.61 0.70 -12.04
N LYS A 66 -6.89 0.75 -10.92
CA LYS A 66 -7.12 1.69 -9.82
C LYS A 66 -5.84 1.97 -9.03
N PHE A 67 -5.85 3.02 -8.22
CA PHE A 67 -4.76 3.33 -7.30
C PHE A 67 -5.29 3.84 -5.97
N ALA A 68 -4.47 3.73 -4.92
CA ALA A 68 -4.80 4.16 -3.57
C ALA A 68 -4.01 5.42 -3.18
N LEU A 69 -4.63 6.26 -2.36
CA LEU A 69 -4.05 7.44 -1.74
C LEU A 69 -4.17 7.35 -0.23
N GLY A 70 -3.07 7.63 0.49
CA GLY A 70 -3.11 7.97 1.90
C GLY A 70 -3.16 9.49 2.08
N THR A 71 -3.90 9.98 3.07
CA THR A 71 -4.11 11.42 3.26
C THR A 71 -3.96 11.85 4.71
N GLY A 72 -3.62 13.12 4.91
CA GLY A 72 -3.67 13.79 6.20
C GLY A 72 -5.10 14.06 6.71
N ALA A 73 -6.13 13.78 5.90
CA ALA A 73 -7.54 13.92 6.25
C ALA A 73 -8.11 12.65 6.92
N ARG A 74 -7.25 11.79 7.50
CA ARG A 74 -7.67 10.55 8.17
C ARG A 74 -8.50 9.63 7.27
N THR A 75 -8.20 9.66 5.99
CA THR A 75 -8.96 8.98 4.95
C THR A 75 -7.98 8.33 3.99
N ALA A 76 -8.25 7.08 3.62
CA ALA A 76 -7.65 6.50 2.42
C ALA A 76 -8.63 6.65 1.26
N CYS A 77 -8.13 6.86 0.04
CA CYS A 77 -8.97 6.95 -1.15
C CYS A 77 -8.55 5.90 -2.16
N VAL A 78 -9.51 5.26 -2.82
CA VAL A 78 -9.27 4.39 -3.98
C VAL A 78 -9.82 5.10 -5.21
N CYS A 79 -8.93 5.45 -6.11
CA CYS A 79 -9.22 6.19 -7.31
C CYS A 79 -9.27 5.26 -8.52
N HIS A 80 -10.26 5.46 -9.39
CA HIS A 80 -10.46 4.70 -10.62
C HIS A 80 -11.04 5.60 -11.70
N TYR A 81 -10.97 5.15 -12.94
CA TYR A 81 -11.49 5.88 -14.09
C TYR A 81 -12.92 5.43 -14.38
N GLU A 82 -13.86 6.38 -14.48
CA GLU A 82 -15.23 6.13 -14.92
C GLU A 82 -15.35 6.45 -16.42
N ALA A 83 -15.43 5.40 -17.26
CA ALA A 83 -15.49 5.55 -18.72
C ALA A 83 -16.75 6.30 -19.19
N ASP A 84 -17.90 6.06 -18.54
CA ASP A 84 -19.17 6.69 -18.92
C ASP A 84 -19.16 8.22 -18.78
N ASN A 85 -18.32 8.72 -17.86
CA ASN A 85 -18.24 10.14 -17.51
C ASN A 85 -16.89 10.79 -17.90
N ASP A 86 -15.95 10.00 -18.47
CA ASP A 86 -14.62 10.42 -18.91
C ASP A 86 -13.78 11.18 -17.86
N TRP A 87 -13.72 10.66 -16.63
CA TRP A 87 -12.98 11.30 -15.54
C TRP A 87 -12.52 10.32 -14.46
N TRP A 88 -11.50 10.73 -13.72
CA TRP A 88 -11.00 9.98 -12.56
C TRP A 88 -11.74 10.39 -11.29
N VAL A 89 -12.31 9.40 -10.60
CA VAL A 89 -13.06 9.58 -9.36
C VAL A 89 -12.42 8.84 -8.19
N ALA A 90 -12.75 9.23 -6.97
CA ALA A 90 -12.24 8.60 -5.76
C ALA A 90 -13.37 8.11 -4.83
N LYS A 91 -13.30 6.84 -4.41
CA LYS A 91 -14.08 6.31 -3.29
C LYS A 91 -13.26 6.43 -1.99
N LYS A 92 -13.90 6.83 -0.90
CA LYS A 92 -13.24 7.17 0.38
C LYS A 92 -13.45 6.10 1.44
N ILE A 93 -12.38 5.72 2.14
CA ILE A 93 -12.38 4.84 3.31
C ILE A 93 -12.11 5.71 4.55
N LYS A 94 -13.15 5.96 5.35
CA LYS A 94 -13.15 6.89 6.50
C LYS A 94 -13.13 6.17 7.84
N GLN A 95 -12.20 5.24 8.01
CA GLN A 95 -12.08 4.42 9.23
C GLN A 95 -10.78 4.67 10.01
N HIS A 96 -10.01 5.69 9.63
CA HIS A 96 -8.77 6.05 10.31
C HIS A 96 -9.00 7.16 11.33
N GLU A 97 -8.27 7.10 12.44
CA GLU A 97 -8.35 8.09 13.52
C GLU A 97 -7.28 9.18 13.36
N SER A 98 -6.30 8.97 12.48
CA SER A 98 -5.22 9.91 12.19
C SER A 98 -4.73 9.79 10.74
N SER A 99 -3.71 10.55 10.36
CA SER A 99 -3.14 10.59 9.00
C SER A 99 -2.69 9.22 8.52
N VAL A 100 -3.05 8.87 7.29
CA VAL A 100 -2.62 7.64 6.61
C VAL A 100 -1.23 7.86 6.01
N THR A 101 -0.23 7.12 6.51
CA THR A 101 1.19 7.31 6.20
C THR A 101 1.65 6.50 5.00
N SER A 102 1.21 5.26 4.86
CA SER A 102 1.55 4.40 3.73
C SER A 102 0.38 3.49 3.34
N VAL A 103 0.35 3.13 2.05
CA VAL A 103 -0.62 2.22 1.46
C VAL A 103 0.12 1.12 0.69
N ALA A 104 -0.42 -0.09 0.67
CA ALA A 104 0.11 -1.20 -0.13
C ALA A 104 -1.02 -2.10 -0.62
N TRP A 105 -0.95 -2.53 -1.87
CA TRP A 105 -1.93 -3.43 -2.45
C TRP A 105 -1.50 -4.88 -2.28
N HIS A 106 -2.47 -5.74 -1.96
CA HIS A 106 -2.31 -7.18 -2.11
C HIS A 106 -2.23 -7.52 -3.61
N PRO A 107 -1.47 -8.57 -4.02
CA PRO A 107 -1.35 -8.97 -5.43
C PRO A 107 -2.68 -9.23 -6.15
N SER A 108 -3.73 -9.62 -5.41
CA SER A 108 -5.08 -9.79 -5.97
C SER A 108 -5.77 -8.48 -6.38
N SER A 109 -5.20 -7.30 -6.07
CA SER A 109 -5.82 -5.98 -6.28
C SER A 109 -7.16 -5.75 -5.57
N ALA A 110 -7.63 -6.71 -4.76
CA ALA A 110 -8.87 -6.63 -4.00
C ALA A 110 -8.67 -6.08 -2.59
N ILE A 111 -7.50 -6.33 -1.99
CA ILE A 111 -7.21 -5.96 -0.60
C ILE A 111 -6.22 -4.80 -0.58
N LEU A 112 -6.52 -3.79 0.24
CA LEU A 112 -5.67 -2.63 0.47
C LEU A 112 -5.21 -2.62 1.93
N ALA A 113 -3.89 -2.66 2.14
CA ALA A 113 -3.27 -2.36 3.41
C ALA A 113 -3.02 -0.86 3.54
N THR A 114 -3.29 -0.33 4.71
CA THR A 114 -3.12 1.08 5.06
C THR A 114 -2.48 1.18 6.43
N THR A 115 -1.58 2.14 6.60
CA THR A 115 -0.94 2.42 7.89
C THR A 115 -1.26 3.85 8.29
N SER A 116 -1.49 4.07 9.57
CA SER A 116 -1.89 5.38 10.09
C SER A 116 -1.11 5.72 11.35
N THR A 117 -0.89 7.02 11.56
CA THR A 117 -0.27 7.55 12.79
C THR A 117 -1.09 7.28 14.05
N ASP A 118 -2.30 6.73 13.93
CA ASP A 118 -3.08 6.16 15.05
C ASP A 118 -2.51 4.83 15.57
N ARG A 119 -1.31 4.44 15.10
CA ARG A 119 -0.57 3.22 15.47
C ARG A 119 -1.27 1.93 15.02
N ARG A 120 -2.06 1.99 13.95
CA ARG A 120 -2.71 0.81 13.37
C ARG A 120 -2.36 0.65 11.91
N CYS A 121 -2.18 -0.60 11.52
CA CYS A 121 -2.27 -1.04 10.13
C CYS A 121 -3.65 -1.69 9.93
N ARG A 122 -4.36 -1.32 8.87
CA ARG A 122 -5.70 -1.85 8.56
C ARG A 122 -5.72 -2.43 7.15
N LEU A 123 -6.38 -3.57 7.00
CA LEU A 123 -6.69 -4.18 5.71
C LEU A 123 -8.14 -3.91 5.36
N PHE A 124 -8.39 -3.44 4.15
CA PHE A 124 -9.73 -3.15 3.65
C PHE A 124 -10.03 -3.92 2.37
N ASN A 125 -11.32 -4.23 2.18
CA ASN A 125 -11.82 -4.57 0.86
C ASN A 125 -11.84 -3.31 -0.01
N ALA A 126 -11.08 -3.33 -1.10
CA ALA A 126 -10.96 -2.25 -2.06
C ALA A 126 -11.47 -2.65 -3.46
N LEU A 127 -12.28 -3.71 -3.54
CA LEU A 127 -12.98 -4.10 -4.77
C LEU A 127 -13.94 -2.99 -5.23
N ILE A 128 -13.86 -2.66 -6.52
CA ILE A 128 -14.78 -1.76 -7.20
C ILE A 128 -15.38 -2.55 -8.35
N GLN A 129 -16.68 -2.81 -8.27
CA GLN A 129 -17.42 -3.49 -9.33
C GLN A 129 -17.25 -2.73 -10.66
N GLY A 130 -17.00 -3.47 -11.74
CA GLY A 130 -16.82 -2.90 -13.09
C GLY A 130 -15.41 -2.39 -13.40
N VAL A 131 -14.52 -2.27 -12.41
CA VAL A 131 -13.11 -1.89 -12.63
C VAL A 131 -12.21 -3.12 -12.73
N GLU A 132 -12.48 -4.14 -11.91
CA GLU A 132 -11.86 -5.45 -12.09
C GLU A 132 -12.65 -6.17 -13.19
N GLY A 133 -12.00 -6.46 -14.33
CA GLY A 133 -12.62 -7.26 -15.40
C GLY A 133 -13.05 -8.61 -14.84
N ASP A 134 -14.25 -9.06 -15.21
CA ASP A 134 -14.98 -10.24 -14.71
C ASP A 134 -14.08 -11.35 -14.15
N SER A 135 -13.63 -11.16 -12.90
CA SER A 135 -12.75 -12.10 -12.22
C SER A 135 -13.67 -13.14 -11.61
N GLY A 136 -13.74 -14.28 -12.29
CA GLY A 136 -14.59 -15.43 -11.96
C GLY A 136 -14.80 -15.59 -10.46
N HIS A 137 -16.09 -15.64 -10.11
CA HIS A 137 -16.65 -15.79 -8.78
C HIS A 137 -15.77 -16.57 -7.79
N CYS A 138 -15.31 -15.89 -6.74
CA CYS A 138 -15.14 -16.54 -5.44
C CYS A 138 -16.46 -16.40 -4.67
N GLU A 139 -17.18 -17.51 -4.48
CA GLU A 139 -18.49 -17.56 -3.78
C GLU A 139 -18.43 -17.10 -2.31
N ALA A 140 -17.25 -16.77 -1.77
CA ALA A 140 -17.08 -16.19 -0.44
C ALA A 140 -17.29 -14.66 -0.39
N ALA A 141 -17.37 -13.97 -1.54
CA ALA A 141 -17.35 -12.50 -1.64
C ALA A 141 -18.74 -11.83 -1.71
N GLU A 142 -19.85 -12.57 -1.60
CA GLU A 142 -21.21 -11.99 -1.71
C GLU A 142 -21.59 -11.06 -0.54
N SER A 143 -20.82 -11.05 0.55
CA SER A 143 -21.13 -10.24 1.75
C SER A 143 -20.26 -8.99 1.93
N THR A 144 -19.20 -8.79 1.13
CA THR A 144 -18.22 -7.72 1.42
C THR A 144 -18.37 -6.53 0.48
N LEU A 145 -18.62 -5.36 1.05
CA LEU A 145 -18.74 -4.09 0.34
C LEU A 145 -17.38 -3.39 0.27
N PHE A 146 -17.26 -2.45 -0.67
CA PHE A 146 -16.11 -1.55 -0.73
C PHE A 146 -15.93 -0.82 0.61
N GLY A 147 -14.72 -0.83 1.13
CA GLY A 147 -14.35 -0.17 2.37
C GLY A 147 -14.57 -1.01 3.62
N ASP A 148 -15.05 -2.25 3.51
CA ASP A 148 -15.15 -3.15 4.66
C ASP A 148 -13.77 -3.39 5.30
N LEU A 149 -13.72 -3.28 6.62
CA LEU A 149 -12.52 -3.54 7.41
C LEU A 149 -12.36 -5.04 7.59
N LEU A 150 -11.32 -5.59 6.98
CA LEU A 150 -11.01 -7.02 7.05
C LEU A 150 -10.17 -7.34 8.29
N MET A 151 -9.23 -6.47 8.64
CA MET A 151 -8.30 -6.69 9.75
C MET A 151 -7.72 -5.39 10.28
N THR A 152 -7.45 -5.37 11.58
CA THR A 152 -6.66 -4.33 12.24
C THR A 152 -5.47 -4.97 12.96
N ILE A 153 -4.28 -4.44 12.70
CA ILE A 153 -3.03 -4.81 13.36
C ILE A 153 -2.61 -3.61 14.20
N GLU A 154 -2.56 -3.80 15.51
CA GLU A 154 -2.12 -2.76 16.44
C GLU A 154 -0.60 -2.77 16.57
N CYS A 155 0.01 -1.61 16.35
CA CYS A 155 1.44 -1.39 16.49
C CYS A 155 1.70 -0.63 17.81
N LYS A 156 2.82 -0.91 18.46
CA LYS A 156 3.23 -0.15 19.67
C LYS A 156 3.53 1.33 19.34
N TRP A 157 4.06 1.57 18.14
CA TRP A 157 4.51 2.86 17.62
C TRP A 157 3.85 3.18 16.29
N TRP A 158 3.90 4.44 15.85
CA TRP A 158 3.30 4.79 14.56
C TRP A 158 4.04 4.08 13.40
N PRO A 159 3.30 3.50 12.44
CA PRO A 159 3.85 2.89 11.25
C PRO A 159 4.26 3.92 10.18
N HIS A 160 5.40 3.68 9.54
CA HIS A 160 5.94 4.48 8.42
C HIS A 160 5.66 3.87 7.06
N ALA A 161 5.80 2.55 6.95
CA ALA A 161 5.67 1.82 5.69
C ALA A 161 4.96 0.49 5.89
N VAL A 162 4.32 0.04 4.82
CA VAL A 162 3.69 -1.27 4.73
C VAL A 162 3.99 -1.88 3.36
N ALA A 163 4.21 -3.19 3.31
CA ALA A 163 4.42 -3.94 2.08
C ALA A 163 3.83 -5.34 2.19
N PHE A 164 3.22 -5.83 1.11
CA PHE A 164 2.84 -7.24 0.96
C PHE A 164 3.98 -8.05 0.34
N SER A 165 4.03 -9.35 0.66
CA SER A 165 4.88 -10.29 -0.08
C SER A 165 4.35 -10.50 -1.51
N PRO A 166 5.18 -10.98 -2.46
CA PRO A 166 4.79 -11.16 -3.85
C PRO A 166 3.51 -11.99 -4.08
N ARG A 167 3.28 -13.02 -3.26
CA ARG A 167 2.07 -13.86 -3.27
C ARG A 167 0.96 -13.32 -2.39
N GLY A 168 1.26 -12.33 -1.53
CA GLY A 168 0.31 -11.74 -0.61
C GLY A 168 0.10 -12.54 0.67
N ALA A 169 0.83 -13.65 0.83
CA ALA A 169 0.83 -14.51 2.01
C ALA A 169 1.31 -13.79 3.28
N ARG A 170 2.06 -12.69 3.13
CA ARG A 170 2.64 -11.93 4.24
C ARG A 170 2.47 -10.43 4.08
N LEU A 171 2.47 -9.74 5.21
CA LEU A 171 2.49 -8.28 5.30
C LEU A 171 3.58 -7.86 6.28
N ALA A 172 4.40 -6.88 5.91
CA ALA A 172 5.38 -6.27 6.79
C ALA A 172 5.02 -4.81 7.03
N VAL A 173 5.16 -4.34 8.27
CA VAL A 173 4.89 -2.97 8.71
C VAL A 173 6.10 -2.45 9.49
N ALA A 174 6.75 -1.41 8.97
CA ALA A 174 7.85 -0.75 9.66
C ALA A 174 7.30 0.34 10.59
N THR A 175 7.72 0.34 11.84
CA THR A 175 7.25 1.29 12.85
C THR A 175 8.37 2.19 13.38
N HIS A 176 7.98 3.31 13.96
CA HIS A 176 8.92 4.28 14.55
C HIS A 176 9.68 3.77 15.78
N GLY A 177 9.29 2.65 16.37
CA GLY A 177 10.00 2.05 17.50
C GLY A 177 11.20 1.21 17.11
N SER A 178 11.73 1.37 15.89
CA SER A 178 12.71 0.46 15.29
C SER A 178 12.25 -0.99 15.31
N THR A 179 10.95 -1.23 15.05
CA THR A 179 10.38 -2.57 14.96
C THR A 179 9.72 -2.78 13.61
N ILE A 180 9.79 -4.01 13.12
CA ILE A 180 9.03 -4.48 11.97
C ILE A 180 8.01 -5.49 12.48
N VAL A 181 6.74 -5.22 12.25
CA VAL A 181 5.65 -6.18 12.49
C VAL A 181 5.46 -6.98 11.21
N ILE A 182 5.57 -8.30 11.29
CA ILE A 182 5.35 -9.22 10.18
C ILE A 182 4.12 -10.05 10.50
N VAL A 183 3.19 -10.12 9.56
CA VAL A 183 1.97 -10.91 9.66
C VAL A 183 2.03 -11.99 8.60
N ASP A 184 2.07 -13.25 9.04
CA ASP A 184 2.05 -14.42 8.18
C ASP A 184 0.63 -14.96 7.99
N GLY A 185 0.45 -15.80 6.95
CA GLY A 185 -0.76 -16.56 6.68
C GLY A 185 -1.89 -15.78 5.98
N LEU A 186 -1.61 -14.65 5.33
CA LEU A 186 -2.57 -13.80 4.60
C LEU A 186 -3.04 -14.36 3.26
N ASP A 187 -2.87 -15.66 3.03
CA ASP A 187 -3.29 -16.31 1.80
C ASP A 187 -4.81 -16.21 1.60
N ALA A 188 -5.19 -15.53 0.52
CA ALA A 188 -6.58 -15.31 0.12
C ALA A 188 -7.31 -16.58 -0.34
N GLN A 189 -6.63 -17.73 -0.42
CA GLN A 189 -7.21 -19.01 -0.82
C GLN A 189 -7.87 -19.77 0.34
N GLU A 190 -7.64 -19.35 1.60
CA GLU A 190 -8.31 -19.97 2.74
C GLU A 190 -9.59 -19.19 3.12
N PRO A 191 -10.74 -19.87 3.28
CA PRO A 191 -12.01 -19.22 3.63
C PRO A 191 -11.98 -18.54 5.01
N ASN A 192 -11.02 -18.92 5.87
CA ASN A 192 -10.72 -18.29 7.16
C ASN A 192 -9.34 -17.59 7.15
N GLY A 193 -8.84 -17.22 5.96
CA GLY A 193 -7.50 -16.69 5.75
C GLY A 193 -7.18 -15.39 6.47
N LEU A 194 -8.10 -14.79 7.24
CA LEU A 194 -7.83 -13.68 8.16
C LEU A 194 -7.90 -14.06 9.66
N ALA A 195 -8.33 -15.27 10.02
CA ALA A 195 -8.65 -15.66 11.39
C ALA A 195 -7.48 -16.25 12.19
N ASN A 196 -6.50 -16.87 11.53
CA ASN A 196 -5.33 -17.48 12.19
C ASN A 196 -4.06 -16.77 11.72
N LYS A 197 -3.52 -15.87 12.55
CA LYS A 197 -2.39 -14.99 12.19
C LYS A 197 -1.26 -15.10 13.18
N ASP A 198 -0.11 -15.47 12.66
CA ASP A 198 1.14 -15.30 13.36
C ASP A 198 1.62 -13.87 13.14
N ILE A 199 1.54 -13.06 14.20
CA ILE A 199 2.09 -11.70 14.23
C ILE A 199 3.43 -11.77 14.94
N LEU A 200 4.50 -11.54 14.19
CA LEU A 200 5.86 -11.49 14.69
C LEU A 200 6.32 -10.03 14.78
N GLU A 201 6.98 -9.68 15.88
CA GLU A 201 7.61 -8.38 16.05
C GLU A 201 9.13 -8.54 16.03
N VAL A 202 9.78 -8.03 15.00
CA VAL A 202 11.23 -8.05 14.85
C VAL A 202 11.78 -6.71 15.30
N LYS A 203 12.60 -6.71 16.36
CA LYS A 203 13.29 -5.51 16.84
C LYS A 203 14.60 -5.30 16.10
N LEU A 204 14.77 -4.11 15.55
CA LEU A 204 16.00 -3.68 14.90
C LEU A 204 16.95 -3.05 15.93
N ARG A 205 18.26 -3.12 15.64
CA ARG A 205 19.29 -2.46 16.46
C ARG A 205 19.47 -0.98 16.10
N GLY A 206 19.21 -0.62 14.84
CA GLY A 206 19.37 0.73 14.30
C GLY A 206 18.14 1.63 14.47
N LEU A 207 18.13 2.74 13.74
CA LEU A 207 17.02 3.67 13.68
C LEU A 207 15.84 3.11 12.86
N PRO A 208 14.65 3.74 12.95
CA PRO A 208 13.46 3.23 12.29
C PRO A 208 13.58 3.16 10.78
N LEU A 209 12.92 2.15 10.20
CA LEU A 209 12.75 2.06 8.75
C LEU A 209 11.60 2.96 8.29
N ARG A 210 11.81 3.60 7.13
CA ARG A 210 10.84 4.50 6.48
C ARG A 210 10.22 3.88 5.24
N SER A 211 10.85 2.87 4.64
CA SER A 211 10.36 2.15 3.47
C SER A 211 10.64 0.67 3.61
N LEU A 212 9.77 -0.16 3.02
CA LEU A 212 9.87 -1.61 2.99
C LEU A 212 9.57 -2.14 1.57
N SER A 213 10.20 -3.24 1.21
CA SER A 213 9.90 -4.00 0.00
C SER A 213 10.29 -5.45 0.18
N PHE A 214 9.39 -6.38 -0.18
CA PHE A 214 9.75 -7.79 -0.26
C PHE A 214 10.48 -8.06 -1.58
N LEU A 215 11.64 -8.72 -1.49
CA LEU A 215 12.38 -9.23 -2.66
C LEU A 215 11.93 -10.65 -3.03
N SER A 216 11.45 -11.41 -2.05
CA SER A 216 10.85 -12.73 -2.21
C SER A 216 9.88 -12.99 -1.06
N GLU A 217 9.26 -14.18 -1.01
CA GLU A 217 8.44 -14.60 0.13
C GLU A 217 9.22 -14.70 1.44
N SER A 218 10.54 -14.80 1.39
CA SER A 218 11.42 -15.02 2.55
C SER A 218 12.48 -13.93 2.72
N VAL A 219 12.48 -12.88 1.89
CA VAL A 219 13.47 -11.80 1.95
C VAL A 219 12.77 -10.46 1.90
N LEU A 220 12.99 -9.65 2.93
CA LEU A 220 12.47 -8.30 3.08
C LEU A 220 13.64 -7.34 3.14
N VAL A 221 13.58 -6.24 2.40
CA VAL A 221 14.53 -5.14 2.50
C VAL A 221 13.81 -3.89 3.00
N GLY A 222 14.48 -3.11 3.83
CA GLY A 222 13.99 -1.82 4.26
C GLY A 222 15.08 -0.76 4.29
N GLY A 223 14.68 0.48 4.05
CA GLY A 223 15.53 1.66 4.15
C GLY A 223 14.98 2.61 5.21
N GLY A 224 15.86 3.25 5.97
CA GLY A 224 15.48 4.05 7.14
C GLY A 224 16.35 5.26 7.38
N PHE A 225 16.30 5.75 8.61
CA PHE A 225 17.05 6.94 9.04
C PHE A 225 18.56 6.70 9.19
N ASP A 226 19.00 5.44 9.24
CA ASP A 226 20.43 5.09 9.28
C ASP A 226 21.15 5.35 7.95
N GLY A 227 20.42 5.54 6.85
CA GLY A 227 21.01 5.73 5.50
C GLY A 227 21.52 4.46 4.84
N GLU A 228 21.46 3.32 5.53
CA GLU A 228 21.85 2.00 5.01
C GLU A 228 20.62 1.08 4.86
N PRO A 229 20.56 0.23 3.82
CA PRO A 229 19.51 -0.76 3.68
C PRO A 229 19.70 -1.91 4.68
N VAL A 230 18.62 -2.33 5.31
CA VAL A 230 18.56 -3.50 6.19
C VAL A 230 17.87 -4.63 5.44
N VAL A 231 18.50 -5.80 5.37
CA VAL A 231 17.92 -7.01 4.78
C VAL A 231 17.53 -7.97 5.91
N LEU A 232 16.30 -8.46 5.87
CA LEU A 232 15.80 -9.52 6.73
C LEU A 232 15.53 -10.76 5.89
N ALA A 233 15.96 -11.90 6.40
CA ALA A 233 15.72 -13.20 5.81
C ALA A 233 14.90 -14.06 6.77
N MET A 234 13.95 -14.79 6.20
CA MET A 234 13.16 -15.79 6.89
C MET A 234 13.88 -17.14 6.81
N THR A 235 14.16 -17.73 7.97
CA THR A 235 14.62 -19.11 8.07
C THR A 235 13.46 -19.98 8.55
N ALA A 236 13.13 -21.01 7.78
CA ALA A 236 12.14 -22.00 8.21
C ALA A 236 12.82 -22.97 9.19
N GLN A 237 12.52 -22.83 10.49
CA GLN A 237 12.75 -23.90 11.46
C GLN A 237 11.43 -24.64 11.71
N SER A 238 11.53 -25.87 12.23
CA SER A 238 10.56 -26.97 12.17
C SER A 238 9.12 -26.73 12.69
N SER A 239 8.74 -25.51 13.07
CA SER A 239 7.36 -25.16 13.42
C SER A 239 7.01 -23.66 13.37
N GLN A 240 7.96 -22.74 13.17
CA GLN A 240 7.71 -21.29 13.12
C GLN A 240 8.66 -20.58 12.15
N SER A 241 8.14 -19.56 11.45
CA SER A 241 8.94 -18.62 10.65
C SER A 241 9.74 -17.72 11.58
N GLU A 242 11.08 -17.77 11.52
CA GLU A 242 11.93 -16.79 12.21
C GLU A 242 12.51 -15.79 11.20
N TRP A 243 12.39 -14.50 11.51
CA TRP A 243 12.95 -13.42 10.70
C TRP A 243 14.16 -12.81 11.39
N THR A 244 15.31 -12.88 10.73
CA THR A 244 16.57 -12.34 11.25
C THR A 244 17.17 -11.34 10.28
N VAL A 245 17.87 -10.34 10.82
CA VAL A 245 18.65 -9.41 9.98
C VAL A 245 19.81 -10.20 9.39
N ALA A 246 19.86 -10.27 8.06
CA ALA A 246 20.99 -10.87 7.36
C ALA A 246 22.23 -10.05 7.72
N GLN A 247 23.19 -10.66 8.42
CA GLN A 247 24.47 -10.02 8.68
C GLN A 247 25.17 -9.84 7.33
N GLY A 248 25.25 -8.60 6.86
CA GLY A 248 26.27 -8.24 5.89
C GLY A 248 27.60 -8.30 6.62
N ASP A 249 28.51 -9.16 6.18
CA ASP A 249 29.92 -9.00 6.51
C ASP A 249 30.27 -7.55 6.21
N SER A 250 30.57 -6.79 7.26
CA SER A 250 31.11 -5.45 7.10
C SER A 250 32.45 -5.60 6.38
N PRO A 251 32.77 -4.78 5.37
CA PRO A 251 34.02 -4.89 4.62
C PRO A 251 35.27 -4.73 5.51
#